data_AF-A0A1F8GJ03-F1
#
_entry.id   AF-A0A1F8GJ03-F1
#
_cell.length_a   1.000
_cell.length_b   1.000
_cell.length_c   1.000
_cell.angle_alpha   90.00
_cell.angle_beta   90.00
_cell.angle_gamma   90.00
#
_symmetry.space_group_name_H-M   'P 1'
#
loop_
_entity.id
_entity.type
_entity.pdbx_description
1 polymer ?
#
loop_
_entity_poly.entity_id
_entity_poly.type
_entity_poly.pdbx_seq_one_letter_code
_entity_poly.pdbx_strand_id
1 'polypeptide(L)'
;MRVNGQEIERRFLVTRLSKSFPTDGKVIKIKQAYFEAQGVDKSFRVRISETGSPSRKNLSSVITLKSGKGRIRKEKEYEIDLRLGNELMKIGNYWLAKNRHLVKHAGMTWEIDFFLEPLDGIILAEIELETPDQKVEMPPWIEEYTEVTDSLTNLHLARLASDLRDSGAHPMPFIQEHLNSSIPKIVVTGPPCSGKSTFIESVKSGRSDIHCVPEVATIIINQLGIVPGNHPISNRRFQEAIYRIQRIFEATSAQYAISAGKKAVIFDRGTVDAAAYLKGELTEFEKTFNTSRTAEYAKYDGVICLDVPPRDVYNGQKANNQARSETYEQACQLRDRMVSVWRGHPNFVFVPNGSGWEEKKRLIADALENLISRKPR
;
A
#
# COMPACT_ATOMS: atom_id res chain seq x y z
N MET A 1 -28.23 -2.72 9.49
CA MET A 1 -27.99 -1.74 10.58
C MET A 1 -26.49 -1.53 10.66
N ARG A 2 -25.97 -0.29 10.56
CA ARG A 2 -24.52 -0.03 10.47
C ARG A 2 -23.84 -0.29 11.82
N VAL A 3 -22.93 -1.25 11.91
CA VAL A 3 -22.01 -1.35 13.05
C VAL A 3 -20.90 -0.31 12.85
N ASN A 4 -20.78 0.67 13.74
CA ASN A 4 -19.74 1.73 13.73
C ASN A 4 -19.66 2.64 12.48
N GLY A 5 -20.68 2.67 11.63
CA GLY A 5 -20.69 3.53 10.43
C GLY A 5 -19.73 3.08 9.33
N GLN A 6 -19.29 1.82 9.34
CA GLN A 6 -18.52 1.19 8.27
C GLN A 6 -19.41 0.24 7.48
N GLU A 7 -19.35 0.32 6.15
CA GLU A 7 -19.91 -0.70 5.26
C GLU A 7 -18.92 -1.88 5.24
N ILE A 8 -19.43 -3.09 5.50
CA ILE A 8 -18.64 -4.31 5.48
C ILE A 8 -18.98 -4.99 4.15
N GLU A 9 -18.01 -5.07 3.25
CA GLU A 9 -18.20 -5.69 1.93
C GLU A 9 -17.19 -6.80 1.71
N ARG A 10 -17.58 -7.82 0.95
CA ARG A 10 -16.65 -8.79 0.36
C ARG A 10 -16.69 -8.69 -1.15
N ARG A 11 -15.53 -8.84 -1.79
CA ARG A 11 -15.37 -8.71 -3.24
C ARG A 11 -14.70 -9.95 -3.82
N PHE A 12 -15.22 -10.42 -4.94
CA PHE A 12 -14.71 -11.60 -5.63
C PHE A 12 -14.45 -11.28 -7.10
N LEU A 13 -13.24 -11.53 -7.58
CA LEU A 13 -12.93 -11.54 -9.00
C LEU A 13 -13.47 -12.83 -9.59
N VAL A 14 -14.45 -12.74 -10.49
CA VAL A 14 -15.11 -13.89 -11.09
C VAL A 14 -14.45 -14.18 -12.44
N THR A 15 -13.86 -15.37 -12.59
CA THR A 15 -13.23 -15.82 -13.84
C THR A 15 -14.16 -16.68 -14.68
N ARG A 16 -15.21 -17.25 -14.06
CA ARG A 16 -16.23 -18.03 -14.78
C ARG A 16 -17.62 -17.87 -14.17
N LEU A 17 -18.56 -17.41 -14.99
CA LEU A 17 -19.99 -17.40 -14.70
C LEU A 17 -20.69 -18.55 -15.42
N SER A 18 -21.68 -19.13 -14.75
CA SER A 18 -22.54 -20.15 -15.35
C SER A 18 -23.54 -19.55 -16.32
N LYS A 19 -24.04 -20.37 -17.25
CA LYS A 19 -25.16 -20.01 -18.14
C LYS A 19 -26.47 -19.74 -17.39
N SER A 20 -26.58 -20.20 -16.14
CA SER A 20 -27.72 -19.94 -15.25
C SER A 20 -27.71 -18.54 -14.62
N PHE A 21 -26.73 -17.70 -14.95
CA PHE A 21 -26.67 -16.31 -14.48
C PHE A 21 -27.95 -15.54 -14.88
N PRO A 22 -28.67 -14.93 -13.92
CA PRO A 22 -29.90 -14.21 -14.21
C PRO A 22 -29.61 -12.87 -14.89
N THR A 23 -29.92 -12.77 -16.18
CA THR A 23 -29.74 -11.54 -16.98
C THR A 23 -30.92 -10.57 -16.90
N ASP A 24 -32.10 -11.04 -16.49
CA ASP A 24 -33.35 -10.26 -16.50
C ASP A 24 -33.49 -9.30 -15.30
N GLY A 25 -32.45 -9.24 -14.47
CA GLY A 25 -32.40 -8.38 -13.29
C GLY A 25 -32.23 -6.89 -13.62
N LYS A 26 -32.28 -6.07 -12.57
CA LYS A 26 -32.03 -4.63 -12.69
C LYS A 26 -30.56 -4.40 -13.04
N VAL A 27 -30.33 -3.74 -14.18
CA VAL A 27 -29.00 -3.29 -14.62
C VAL A 27 -28.86 -1.80 -14.40
N ILE A 28 -27.73 -1.39 -13.81
CA ILE A 28 -27.34 -0.01 -13.60
C ILE A 28 -26.09 0.25 -14.43
N LYS A 29 -26.15 1.15 -15.42
CA LYS A 29 -24.95 1.56 -16.15
C LYS A 29 -24.25 2.62 -15.32
N ILE A 30 -22.98 2.41 -15.03
CA ILE A 30 -22.21 3.26 -14.13
C ILE A 30 -21.01 3.79 -14.89
N LYS A 31 -20.85 5.12 -14.88
CA LYS A 31 -19.60 5.79 -15.26
C LYS A 31 -19.04 6.46 -14.03
N GLN A 32 -17.75 6.33 -13.79
CA GLN A 32 -17.13 6.92 -12.61
C GLN A 32 -15.74 7.47 -12.92
N ALA A 33 -15.46 8.61 -12.30
CA ALA A 33 -14.18 9.30 -12.35
C ALA A 33 -13.59 9.38 -10.94
N TYR A 34 -12.28 9.20 -10.85
CA TYR A 34 -11.53 9.20 -9.62
C TYR A 34 -10.53 10.34 -9.62
N PHE A 35 -10.31 10.86 -8.42
CA PHE A 35 -9.43 11.98 -8.21
C PHE A 35 -8.56 11.74 -6.99
N GLU A 36 -7.27 12.00 -7.16
CA GLU A 36 -6.30 11.84 -6.09
C GLU A 36 -6.03 13.20 -5.45
N ALA A 37 -6.30 13.27 -4.15
CA ALA A 37 -5.97 14.46 -3.38
C ALA A 37 -4.54 14.35 -2.85
N GLN A 38 -3.89 15.49 -2.62
CA GLN A 38 -2.60 15.49 -1.93
C GLN A 38 -2.75 15.00 -0.49
N GLY A 39 -1.92 14.02 -0.13
CA GLY A 39 -1.99 13.31 1.15
C GLY A 39 -2.54 11.90 0.95
N VAL A 40 -1.84 10.92 1.50
CA VAL A 40 -2.18 9.53 1.24
C VAL A 40 -3.53 9.17 1.88
N ASP A 41 -4.27 8.26 1.25
CA ASP A 41 -5.58 7.76 1.72
C ASP A 41 -6.74 8.78 1.63
N LYS A 42 -6.61 9.77 0.74
CA LYS A 42 -7.70 10.67 0.34
C LYS A 42 -7.97 10.54 -1.16
N SER A 43 -9.19 10.13 -1.49
CA SER A 43 -9.66 10.10 -2.87
C SER A 43 -11.09 10.59 -2.93
N PHE A 44 -11.45 11.30 -3.98
CA PHE A 44 -12.87 11.51 -4.28
C PHE A 44 -13.24 10.81 -5.58
N ARG A 45 -14.47 10.30 -5.61
CA ARG A 45 -15.05 9.62 -6.76
C ARG A 45 -16.31 10.35 -7.15
N VAL A 46 -16.47 10.64 -8.43
CA VAL A 46 -17.76 11.03 -9.01
C VAL A 46 -18.33 9.85 -9.75
N ARG A 47 -19.60 9.54 -9.54
CA ARG A 47 -20.31 8.43 -10.16
C ARG A 47 -21.59 8.96 -10.81
N ILE A 48 -21.76 8.70 -12.10
CA ILE A 48 -23.02 8.88 -12.84
C ILE A 48 -23.63 7.51 -13.04
N SER A 49 -24.88 7.33 -12.62
CA SER A 49 -25.64 6.08 -12.76
C SER A 49 -26.83 6.29 -13.67
N GLU A 50 -27.04 5.38 -14.63
CA GLU A 50 -28.20 5.33 -15.52
C GLU A 50 -29.01 4.05 -15.23
N THR A 51 -30.31 4.21 -15.01
CA THR A 51 -31.26 3.11 -14.83
C THR A 51 -32.50 3.32 -15.70
N GLY A 52 -33.34 2.29 -15.81
CA GLY A 52 -34.60 2.35 -16.56
C GLY A 52 -34.50 1.72 -17.95
N SER A 53 -35.56 1.88 -18.73
CA SER A 53 -35.66 1.30 -20.08
C SER A 53 -34.98 2.21 -21.12
N PRO A 54 -34.70 1.70 -22.34
CA PRO A 54 -34.23 2.55 -23.44
C PRO A 54 -35.13 3.77 -23.71
N SER A 55 -36.44 3.66 -23.41
CA SER A 55 -37.45 4.71 -23.57
C SER A 55 -37.60 5.66 -22.37
N ARG A 56 -37.17 5.27 -21.16
CA ARG A 56 -37.20 6.10 -19.94
C ARG A 56 -35.93 5.87 -19.14
N LYS A 57 -34.99 6.79 -19.32
CA LYS A 57 -33.71 6.80 -18.62
C LYS A 57 -33.78 7.70 -17.39
N ASN A 58 -33.38 7.15 -16.26
CA ASN A 58 -33.19 7.89 -15.01
C ASN A 58 -31.70 7.99 -14.74
N LEU A 59 -31.19 9.23 -14.74
CA LEU A 59 -29.80 9.54 -14.47
C LEU A 59 -29.68 10.14 -13.07
N SER A 60 -28.65 9.72 -12.33
CA SER A 60 -28.26 10.33 -11.06
C SER A 60 -26.75 10.51 -10.98
N SER A 61 -26.30 11.49 -10.21
CA SER A 61 -24.88 11.74 -9.95
C SER A 61 -24.60 11.87 -8.47
N VAL A 62 -23.53 11.24 -8.02
CA VAL A 62 -23.09 11.22 -6.63
C VAL A 62 -21.59 11.50 -6.59
N ILE A 63 -21.17 12.33 -5.63
CA ILE A 63 -19.77 12.43 -5.21
C ILE A 63 -19.57 11.64 -3.93
N THR A 64 -18.62 10.72 -3.94
CA THR A 64 -18.16 9.98 -2.78
C THR A 64 -16.82 10.55 -2.34
N LEU A 65 -16.77 11.09 -1.12
CA LEU A 65 -15.54 11.51 -0.47
C LEU A 65 -15.03 10.36 0.40
N LYS A 66 -13.88 9.79 0.04
CA LYS A 66 -13.21 8.78 0.87
C LYS A 66 -12.05 9.44 1.61
N SER A 67 -12.12 9.42 2.93
CA SER A 67 -11.07 9.96 3.80
C SER A 67 -10.92 9.10 5.05
N GLY A 68 -9.71 8.71 5.44
CA GLY A 68 -9.53 7.96 6.69
C GLY A 68 -8.13 7.40 6.94
N LYS A 69 -8.00 6.67 8.05
CA LYS A 69 -6.75 6.20 8.66
C LYS A 69 -6.66 4.68 8.58
N GLY A 70 -5.59 4.09 8.05
CA GLY A 70 -5.39 2.63 8.06
C GLY A 70 -6.63 1.85 7.60
N ARG A 71 -7.12 0.91 8.41
CA ARG A 71 -8.36 0.12 8.15
C ARG A 71 -9.68 0.90 8.33
N ILE A 72 -9.66 2.16 8.77
CA ILE A 72 -10.86 2.97 9.03
C ILE A 72 -10.95 4.09 7.99
N ARG A 73 -11.72 3.85 6.92
CA ARG A 73 -12.07 4.87 5.92
C ARG A 73 -13.50 5.37 6.19
N LYS A 74 -13.66 6.70 6.30
CA LYS A 74 -14.98 7.35 6.29
C LYS A 74 -15.34 7.64 4.86
N GLU A 75 -16.48 7.11 4.43
CA GLU A 75 -17.07 7.41 3.15
C GLU A 75 -18.29 8.30 3.37
N LYS A 76 -18.37 9.39 2.62
CA LYS A 76 -19.55 10.25 2.61
C LYS A 76 -20.00 10.43 1.17
N GLU A 77 -21.26 10.14 0.92
CA GLU A 77 -21.89 10.31 -0.38
C GLU A 77 -22.78 11.55 -0.37
N TYR A 78 -22.69 12.34 -1.43
CA TYR A 78 -23.52 13.51 -1.64
C TYR A 78 -24.11 13.43 -3.04
N GLU A 79 -25.43 13.52 -3.13
CA GLU A 79 -26.09 13.75 -4.42
C GLU A 79 -25.67 15.12 -4.96
N ILE A 80 -25.34 15.15 -6.24
CA ILE A 80 -25.00 16.36 -6.97
C ILE A 80 -25.86 16.42 -8.22
N ASP A 81 -26.09 17.61 -8.76
CA ASP A 81 -26.79 17.73 -10.03
C ASP A 81 -25.97 17.11 -11.18
N LEU A 82 -26.68 16.63 -12.21
CA LEU A 82 -26.07 15.95 -13.35
C LEU A 82 -25.11 16.83 -14.14
N ARG A 83 -25.31 18.15 -14.16
CA ARG A 83 -24.44 19.07 -14.89
C ARG A 83 -23.07 19.10 -14.22
N LEU A 84 -23.02 19.29 -12.90
CA LEU A 84 -21.78 19.23 -12.12
C LEU A 84 -21.14 17.85 -12.22
N GLY A 85 -21.92 16.77 -12.11
CA GLY A 85 -21.42 15.41 -12.28
C GLY A 85 -20.70 15.22 -13.62
N ASN A 86 -21.31 15.67 -14.72
CA ASN A 86 -20.70 15.59 -16.06
C ASN A 86 -19.44 16.47 -16.21
N GLU A 87 -19.42 17.68 -15.65
CA GLU A 87 -18.20 18.51 -15.66
C GLU A 87 -17.06 17.86 -14.88
N LEU A 88 -17.34 17.30 -13.70
CA LEU A 88 -16.33 16.59 -12.91
C LEU A 88 -15.82 15.34 -13.64
N MET A 89 -16.68 14.59 -14.34
CA MET A 89 -16.24 13.43 -15.13
C MET A 89 -15.17 13.77 -16.18
N LYS A 90 -15.16 15.01 -16.72
CA LYS A 90 -14.18 15.45 -17.73
C LYS A 90 -12.79 15.71 -17.16
N ILE A 91 -12.68 16.03 -15.86
CA ILE A 91 -11.43 16.43 -15.21
C ILE A 91 -10.88 15.37 -14.25
N GLY A 92 -11.52 14.19 -14.17
CA GLY A 92 -11.05 13.07 -13.36
C GLY A 92 -9.64 12.62 -13.76
N ASN A 93 -8.82 12.26 -12.78
CA ASN A 93 -7.49 11.70 -13.03
C ASN A 93 -7.58 10.32 -13.70
N TYR A 94 -8.55 9.51 -13.28
CA TYR A 94 -8.80 8.17 -13.81
C TYR A 94 -10.29 7.95 -13.98
N TRP A 95 -10.69 7.07 -14.89
CA TRP A 95 -12.10 6.74 -15.07
C TRP A 95 -12.30 5.29 -15.45
N LEU A 96 -13.49 4.78 -15.15
CA LEU A 96 -13.95 3.48 -15.66
C LEU A 96 -15.46 3.50 -15.86
N ALA A 97 -15.94 2.55 -16.66
CA ALA A 97 -17.37 2.30 -16.85
C ALA A 97 -17.69 0.83 -16.64
N LYS A 98 -18.89 0.54 -16.14
CA LYS A 98 -19.36 -0.82 -15.86
C LYS A 98 -20.88 -0.93 -15.92
N ASN A 99 -21.37 -2.13 -16.17
CA ASN A 99 -22.77 -2.50 -16.00
C ASN A 99 -22.91 -3.31 -14.71
N ARG A 100 -23.65 -2.79 -13.74
CA ARG A 100 -23.91 -3.45 -12.46
C ARG A 100 -25.25 -4.17 -12.51
N HIS A 101 -25.22 -5.49 -12.36
CA HIS A 101 -26.40 -6.34 -12.22
C HIS A 101 -26.70 -6.55 -10.74
N LEU A 102 -27.91 -6.21 -10.32
CA LEU A 102 -28.39 -6.50 -8.96
C LEU A 102 -29.12 -7.83 -8.94
N VAL A 103 -28.55 -8.83 -8.27
CA VAL A 103 -29.07 -10.20 -8.24
C VAL A 103 -29.35 -10.62 -6.80
N LYS A 104 -30.58 -11.09 -6.54
CA LYS A 104 -30.94 -11.63 -5.23
C LYS A 104 -30.56 -13.11 -5.15
N HIS A 105 -29.87 -13.50 -4.08
CA HIS A 105 -29.56 -14.89 -3.78
C HIS A 105 -29.44 -15.08 -2.27
N ALA A 106 -30.02 -16.17 -1.74
CA ALA A 106 -30.00 -16.49 -0.31
C ALA A 106 -30.39 -15.32 0.61
N GLY A 107 -31.41 -14.54 0.22
CA GLY A 107 -31.89 -13.37 0.97
C GLY A 107 -30.99 -12.12 0.91
N MET A 108 -29.83 -12.21 0.26
CA MET A 108 -28.90 -11.09 0.09
C MET A 108 -28.94 -10.55 -1.34
N THR A 109 -28.50 -9.30 -1.53
CA THR A 109 -28.37 -8.69 -2.85
C THR A 109 -26.90 -8.64 -3.24
N TRP A 110 -26.58 -9.29 -4.34
CA TRP A 110 -25.26 -9.27 -4.97
C TRP A 110 -25.20 -8.17 -6.02
N GLU A 111 -24.09 -7.45 -6.05
CA GLU A 111 -23.75 -6.50 -7.10
C GLU A 111 -22.71 -7.12 -8.03
N ILE A 112 -23.11 -7.48 -9.25
CA ILE A 112 -22.24 -8.11 -10.23
C ILE A 112 -21.87 -7.09 -11.30
N ASP A 113 -20.62 -6.65 -11.27
CA ASP A 113 -20.07 -5.62 -12.12
C ASP A 113 -19.36 -6.23 -13.33
N PHE A 114 -19.88 -5.93 -14.51
CA PHE A 114 -19.22 -6.18 -15.79
C PHE A 114 -18.55 -4.90 -16.26
N PHE A 115 -17.22 -4.87 -16.23
CA PHE A 115 -16.47 -3.68 -16.64
C PHE A 115 -16.48 -3.55 -18.16
N LEU A 116 -16.54 -2.30 -18.64
CA LEU A 116 -16.45 -1.97 -20.04
C LEU A 116 -15.00 -1.65 -20.41
N GLU A 117 -14.74 -1.49 -21.71
CA GLU A 117 -13.41 -1.13 -22.21
C GLU A 117 -12.77 0.06 -21.46
N PRO A 118 -11.45 0.00 -21.21
CA PRO A 118 -10.52 -1.07 -21.64
C PRO A 118 -10.42 -2.25 -20.66
N LEU A 119 -11.33 -2.34 -19.69
CA LEU A 119 -11.39 -3.46 -18.72
C LEU A 119 -12.41 -4.53 -19.11
N ASP A 120 -12.73 -4.65 -20.40
CA ASP A 120 -13.67 -5.65 -20.87
C ASP A 120 -13.21 -7.06 -20.46
N GLY A 121 -14.17 -7.92 -20.10
CA GLY A 121 -13.91 -9.25 -19.55
C GLY A 121 -13.61 -9.31 -18.05
N ILE A 122 -13.40 -8.17 -17.36
CA ILE A 122 -13.28 -8.14 -15.90
C ILE A 122 -14.68 -8.17 -15.26
N ILE A 123 -14.87 -9.11 -14.33
CA ILE A 123 -16.12 -9.28 -13.58
C ILE A 123 -15.81 -9.24 -12.09
N LEU A 124 -16.45 -8.32 -11.36
CA LEU A 124 -16.40 -8.30 -9.89
C LEU A 124 -17.77 -8.59 -9.30
N ALA A 125 -17.83 -9.51 -8.36
CA ALA A 125 -18.99 -9.72 -7.51
C ALA A 125 -18.75 -9.07 -6.15
N GLU A 126 -19.65 -8.18 -5.74
CA GLU A 126 -19.62 -7.52 -4.43
C GLU A 126 -20.88 -7.90 -3.64
N ILE A 127 -20.72 -8.08 -2.33
CA ILE A 127 -21.83 -8.31 -1.39
C ILE A 127 -21.60 -7.50 -0.11
N GLU A 128 -22.63 -6.77 0.31
CA GLU A 128 -22.64 -6.05 1.60
C GLU A 128 -23.11 -7.00 2.71
N LEU A 129 -22.41 -6.95 3.85
CA LEU A 129 -22.64 -7.79 5.01
C LEU A 129 -23.02 -6.94 6.23
N GLU A 130 -23.79 -7.54 7.13
CA GLU A 130 -24.15 -6.91 8.40
C GLU A 130 -23.02 -7.04 9.43
N THR A 131 -22.23 -8.11 9.35
CA THR A 131 -21.10 -8.38 10.25
C THR A 131 -19.90 -8.98 9.50
N PRO A 132 -18.66 -8.83 9.99
CA PRO A 132 -17.47 -9.35 9.31
C PRO A 132 -17.45 -10.88 9.20
N ASP A 133 -18.02 -11.57 10.18
CA ASP A 133 -18.04 -13.03 10.28
C ASP A 133 -19.29 -13.66 9.64
N GLN A 134 -20.11 -12.86 8.94
CA GLN A 134 -21.30 -13.35 8.28
C GLN A 134 -20.94 -14.38 7.21
N LYS A 135 -21.51 -15.58 7.33
CA LYS A 135 -21.35 -16.63 6.32
C LYS A 135 -22.00 -16.19 5.01
N VAL A 136 -21.22 -16.25 3.93
CA VAL A 136 -21.69 -15.93 2.58
C VAL A 136 -21.96 -17.22 1.82
N GLU A 137 -23.20 -17.41 1.38
CA GLU A 137 -23.56 -18.47 0.45
C GLU A 137 -23.27 -18.02 -0.98
N MET A 138 -22.29 -18.68 -1.61
CA MET A 138 -21.89 -18.35 -2.97
C MET A 138 -22.97 -18.79 -3.95
N PRO A 139 -23.47 -17.89 -4.82
CA PRO A 139 -24.47 -18.27 -5.80
C PRO A 139 -23.96 -19.34 -6.76
N PRO A 140 -24.79 -20.32 -7.15
CA PRO A 140 -24.38 -21.43 -8.02
C PRO A 140 -23.97 -21.00 -9.43
N TRP A 141 -24.29 -19.76 -9.82
CA TRP A 141 -23.88 -19.18 -11.10
C TRP A 141 -22.50 -18.51 -11.07
N ILE A 142 -21.83 -18.43 -9.91
CA ILE A 142 -20.41 -18.07 -9.80
C ILE A 142 -19.61 -19.37 -9.71
N GLU A 143 -19.04 -19.83 -10.83
CA GLU A 143 -18.38 -21.14 -10.91
C GLU A 143 -16.90 -21.09 -10.54
N GLU A 144 -16.20 -20.00 -10.90
CA GLU A 144 -14.80 -19.79 -10.55
C GLU A 144 -14.57 -18.35 -10.12
N TYR A 145 -13.93 -18.17 -8.97
CA TYR A 145 -13.67 -16.87 -8.39
C TYR A 145 -12.45 -16.87 -7.46
N THR A 146 -11.91 -15.68 -7.22
CA THR A 146 -10.90 -15.41 -6.19
C THR A 146 -11.39 -14.27 -5.30
N GLU A 147 -11.29 -14.40 -3.99
CA GLU A 147 -11.61 -13.30 -3.08
C GLU A 147 -10.52 -12.22 -3.12
N VAL A 148 -10.93 -10.97 -3.36
CA VAL A 148 -10.04 -9.83 -3.62
C VAL A 148 -10.42 -8.59 -2.80
N THR A 149 -11.13 -8.79 -1.68
CA THR A 149 -11.65 -7.74 -0.79
C THR A 149 -10.62 -6.67 -0.46
N ASP A 150 -9.40 -7.07 -0.06
CA ASP A 150 -8.33 -6.17 0.36
C ASP A 150 -7.31 -5.85 -0.75
N SER A 151 -7.35 -6.55 -1.87
CA SER A 151 -6.32 -6.47 -2.91
C SER A 151 -6.79 -5.66 -4.12
N LEU A 152 -8.04 -5.80 -4.59
CA LEU A 152 -8.49 -5.20 -5.84
C LEU A 152 -9.60 -4.16 -5.59
N THR A 153 -9.21 -2.88 -5.58
CA THR A 153 -10.16 -1.77 -5.40
C THR A 153 -10.61 -1.18 -6.73
N ASN A 154 -11.79 -0.54 -6.76
CA ASN A 154 -12.24 0.17 -7.97
C ASN A 154 -11.27 1.31 -8.41
N LEU A 155 -10.52 1.92 -7.48
CA LEU A 155 -9.49 2.92 -7.83
C LEU A 155 -8.31 2.24 -8.54
N HIS A 156 -7.89 1.07 -8.08
CA HIS A 156 -6.85 0.29 -8.76
C HIS A 156 -7.28 -0.07 -10.18
N LEU A 157 -8.52 -0.53 -10.36
CA LEU A 157 -9.08 -0.79 -11.69
C LEU A 157 -9.16 0.49 -12.53
N ALA A 158 -9.54 1.63 -11.97
CA ALA A 158 -9.57 2.89 -12.71
C ALA A 158 -8.18 3.32 -13.21
N ARG A 159 -7.14 3.14 -12.39
CA ARG A 159 -5.74 3.38 -12.79
C ARG A 159 -5.33 2.44 -13.92
N LEU A 160 -5.58 1.14 -13.76
CA LEU A 160 -5.30 0.14 -14.81
C LEU A 160 -6.06 0.46 -16.11
N ALA A 161 -7.33 0.87 -16.01
CA ALA A 161 -8.12 1.29 -17.16
C ALA A 161 -7.53 2.52 -17.87
N SER A 162 -6.83 3.38 -17.14
CA SER A 162 -6.13 4.52 -17.73
C SER A 162 -4.84 4.07 -18.42
N ASP A 163 -4.09 3.15 -17.81
CA ASP A 163 -2.83 2.64 -18.36
C ASP A 163 -3.04 1.78 -19.61
N LEU A 164 -4.13 1.01 -19.65
CA LEU A 164 -4.46 0.13 -20.78
C LEU A 164 -5.15 0.84 -21.94
N ARG A 165 -5.56 2.10 -21.74
CA ARG A 165 -6.22 2.89 -22.76
C ARG A 165 -5.35 2.97 -24.00
N ASP A 166 -5.92 2.64 -25.15
CA ASP A 166 -5.26 2.62 -26.45
C ASP A 166 -4.09 1.62 -26.59
N SER A 167 -3.83 0.78 -25.57
CA SER A 167 -2.78 -0.25 -25.61
C SER A 167 -3.19 -1.52 -26.37
N GLY A 168 -4.50 -1.81 -26.42
CA GLY A 168 -5.04 -3.08 -26.92
C GLY A 168 -4.71 -4.31 -26.06
N ALA A 169 -4.02 -4.14 -24.92
CA ALA A 169 -3.66 -5.24 -24.03
C ALA A 169 -4.84 -5.70 -23.18
N HIS A 170 -4.96 -7.02 -22.99
CA HIS A 170 -5.99 -7.61 -22.14
C HIS A 170 -5.70 -7.30 -20.65
N PRO A 171 -6.71 -6.98 -19.82
CA PRO A 171 -6.50 -6.55 -18.43
C PRO A 171 -6.09 -7.68 -17.46
N MET A 172 -6.51 -8.92 -17.70
CA MET A 172 -6.31 -10.03 -16.75
C MET A 172 -4.84 -10.30 -16.35
N PRO A 173 -3.84 -10.29 -17.24
CA PRO A 173 -2.44 -10.46 -16.85
C PRO A 173 -1.98 -9.46 -15.77
N PHE A 174 -2.37 -8.19 -15.88
CA PHE A 174 -1.99 -7.14 -14.92
C PHE A 174 -2.72 -7.30 -13.58
N ILE A 175 -3.98 -7.75 -13.61
CA ILE A 175 -4.73 -8.08 -12.39
C ILE A 175 -4.12 -9.31 -11.73
N GLN A 176 -3.82 -10.38 -12.49
CA GLN A 176 -3.17 -11.57 -11.97
C GLN A 176 -1.79 -11.24 -11.39
N GLU A 177 -1.01 -10.39 -12.06
CA GLU A 177 0.24 -9.89 -11.53
C GLU A 177 0.03 -9.20 -10.19
N HIS A 178 -0.96 -8.30 -10.07
CA HIS A 178 -1.29 -7.62 -8.82
C HIS A 178 -1.85 -8.54 -7.72
N LEU A 179 -2.56 -9.61 -8.09
CA LEU A 179 -3.19 -10.54 -7.15
C LEU A 179 -2.26 -11.66 -6.67
N ASN A 180 -1.42 -12.20 -7.56
CA ASN A 180 -0.50 -13.30 -7.27
C ASN A 180 0.68 -12.85 -6.41
N SER A 181 0.75 -11.57 -6.09
CA SER A 181 1.97 -10.92 -5.70
C SER A 181 1.93 -10.40 -4.28
N SER A 182 2.04 -11.31 -3.34
CA SER A 182 2.69 -10.94 -2.10
C SER A 182 4.17 -11.28 -2.26
N ILE A 183 4.99 -10.23 -2.32
CA ILE A 183 6.44 -10.35 -2.25
C ILE A 183 6.86 -9.97 -0.83
N PRO A 184 7.69 -10.77 -0.14
CA PRO A 184 8.23 -10.41 1.16
C PRO A 184 8.85 -9.01 1.17
N LYS A 185 8.35 -8.13 2.04
CA LYS A 185 8.84 -6.76 2.24
C LYS A 185 9.62 -6.69 3.55
N ILE A 186 10.92 -6.48 3.46
CA ILE A 186 11.82 -6.55 4.62
C ILE A 186 12.51 -5.20 4.81
N VAL A 187 12.43 -4.66 6.02
CA VAL A 187 13.16 -3.43 6.39
C VAL A 187 14.50 -3.80 7.00
N VAL A 188 15.57 -3.19 6.53
CA VAL A 188 16.86 -3.16 7.22
C VAL A 188 17.04 -1.76 7.79
N THR A 189 16.99 -1.65 9.12
CA THR A 189 17.06 -0.40 9.87
C THR A 189 18.23 -0.40 10.87
N GLY A 190 18.52 0.76 11.45
CA GLY A 190 19.61 0.97 12.38
C GLY A 190 20.18 2.38 12.29
N PRO A 191 20.97 2.80 13.28
CA PRO A 191 21.59 4.12 13.35
C PRO A 191 22.65 4.31 12.25
N PRO A 192 23.21 5.52 12.08
CA PRO A 192 24.41 5.73 11.27
C PRO A 192 25.55 4.76 11.66
N CYS A 193 26.40 4.40 10.69
CA CYS A 193 27.53 3.46 10.87
C CYS A 193 27.16 2.02 11.30
N SER A 194 25.89 1.62 11.34
CA SER A 194 25.52 0.24 11.72
C SER A 194 25.86 -0.85 10.68
N GLY A 195 26.28 -0.44 9.48
CA GLY A 195 26.68 -1.32 8.38
C GLY A 195 25.57 -1.61 7.34
N LYS A 196 24.39 -0.99 7.46
CA LYS A 196 23.24 -1.22 6.54
C LYS A 196 23.62 -1.11 5.07
N SER A 197 24.17 0.03 4.66
CA SER A 197 24.46 0.29 3.24
C SER A 197 25.48 -0.70 2.69
N THR A 198 26.50 -1.07 3.48
CA THR A 198 27.46 -2.12 3.12
C THR A 198 26.80 -3.49 2.95
N PHE A 199 25.90 -3.85 3.87
CA PHE A 199 25.14 -5.10 3.76
C PHE A 199 24.23 -5.09 2.52
N ILE A 200 23.45 -4.03 2.31
CA ILE A 200 22.52 -3.90 1.19
C ILE A 200 23.26 -3.93 -0.14
N GLU A 201 24.43 -3.30 -0.23
CA GLU A 201 25.29 -3.38 -1.43
C GLU A 201 25.79 -4.81 -1.67
N SER A 202 26.12 -5.55 -0.60
CA SER A 202 26.49 -6.97 -0.73
C SER A 202 25.33 -7.85 -1.19
N VAL A 203 24.08 -7.53 -0.82
CA VAL A 203 22.89 -8.21 -1.34
C VAL A 203 22.66 -7.85 -2.81
N LYS A 204 22.71 -6.56 -3.16
CA LYS A 204 22.53 -6.10 -4.56
C LYS A 204 23.52 -6.77 -5.53
N SER A 205 24.78 -6.89 -5.12
CA SER A 205 25.84 -7.50 -5.93
C SER A 205 25.76 -9.03 -5.98
N GLY A 206 25.26 -9.69 -4.93
CA GLY A 206 25.25 -11.15 -4.81
C GLY A 206 23.90 -11.84 -5.08
N ARG A 207 22.78 -11.11 -5.07
CA ARG A 207 21.41 -11.66 -5.12
C ARG A 207 20.53 -10.87 -6.09
N SER A 208 20.61 -11.23 -7.37
CA SER A 208 19.78 -10.64 -8.43
C SER A 208 18.28 -10.96 -8.30
N ASP A 209 17.94 -11.98 -7.51
CA ASP A 209 16.58 -12.37 -7.16
C ASP A 209 15.96 -11.50 -6.05
N ILE A 210 16.71 -10.55 -5.47
CA ILE A 210 16.23 -9.60 -4.46
C ILE A 210 16.29 -8.18 -5.02
N HIS A 211 15.20 -7.41 -4.87
CA HIS A 211 15.19 -5.99 -5.20
C HIS A 211 15.51 -5.15 -3.96
N CYS A 212 16.47 -4.23 -4.06
CA CYS A 212 16.93 -3.43 -2.91
C CYS A 212 16.68 -1.94 -3.13
N VAL A 213 15.96 -1.32 -2.21
CA VAL A 213 15.56 0.07 -2.24
C VAL A 213 16.48 0.92 -1.35
N PRO A 214 17.12 1.97 -1.90
CA PRO A 214 18.05 2.80 -1.15
C PRO A 214 17.34 3.72 -0.14
N GLU A 215 18.12 4.25 0.81
CA GLU A 215 17.63 5.15 1.85
C GLU A 215 17.17 6.50 1.26
N VAL A 216 15.89 6.81 1.44
CA VAL A 216 15.28 8.05 0.93
C VAL A 216 15.94 9.31 1.53
N ALA A 217 16.25 9.30 2.83
CA ALA A 217 16.90 10.44 3.48
C ALA A 217 18.27 10.76 2.85
N THR A 218 19.07 9.74 2.56
CA THR A 218 20.38 9.89 1.90
C THR A 218 20.23 10.48 0.50
N ILE A 219 19.21 10.08 -0.28
CA ILE A 219 18.92 10.68 -1.59
C ILE A 219 18.56 12.15 -1.45
N ILE A 220 17.63 12.50 -0.55
CA ILE A 220 17.18 13.87 -0.35
C ILE A 220 18.34 14.78 0.08
N ILE A 221 19.17 14.31 1.02
CA ILE A 221 20.31 15.09 1.53
C ILE A 221 21.38 15.25 0.45
N ASN A 222 21.84 14.16 -0.15
CA ASN A 222 23.01 14.20 -1.02
C ASN A 222 22.70 14.68 -2.45
N GLN A 223 21.51 14.36 -2.98
CA GLN A 223 21.15 14.70 -4.36
C GLN A 223 20.38 16.01 -4.47
N LEU A 224 19.61 16.39 -3.43
CA LEU A 224 18.81 17.62 -3.45
C LEU A 224 19.35 18.70 -2.51
N GLY A 225 20.32 18.40 -1.65
CA GLY A 225 20.88 19.36 -0.69
C GLY A 225 19.90 19.76 0.43
N ILE A 226 18.81 19.01 0.61
CA ILE A 226 17.79 19.30 1.63
C ILE A 226 18.17 18.56 2.91
N VAL A 227 18.51 19.31 3.95
CA VAL A 227 18.96 18.77 5.25
C VAL A 227 17.88 18.89 6.33
N PRO A 228 17.88 18.03 7.36
CA PRO A 228 16.99 18.18 8.52
C PRO A 228 17.26 19.50 9.24
N GLY A 229 16.21 20.26 9.54
CA GLY A 229 16.34 21.52 10.28
C GLY A 229 16.34 21.30 11.80
N ASN A 230 17.09 22.13 12.54
CA ASN A 230 17.23 22.03 14.01
C ASN A 230 15.94 22.31 14.80
N HIS A 231 14.98 23.03 14.22
CA HIS A 231 13.71 23.33 14.88
C HIS A 231 12.73 22.14 14.76
N PRO A 232 11.92 21.81 15.79
CA PRO A 232 10.98 20.69 15.72
C PRO A 232 10.02 20.73 14.51
N ILE A 233 9.58 21.93 14.11
CA ILE A 233 8.71 22.10 12.93
C ILE A 233 9.45 21.78 11.62
N SER A 234 10.69 22.25 11.46
CA SER A 234 11.47 21.97 10.25
C SER A 234 11.85 20.50 10.16
N ASN A 235 12.21 19.88 11.30
CA ASN A 235 12.46 18.44 11.35
C ASN A 235 11.19 17.65 11.00
N ARG A 236 10.02 18.02 11.55
CA ARG A 236 8.75 17.38 11.19
C ARG A 236 8.47 17.44 9.69
N ARG A 237 8.63 18.62 9.05
CA ARG A 237 8.46 18.77 7.59
C ARG A 237 9.44 17.90 6.79
N PHE A 238 10.67 17.77 7.26
CA PHE A 238 11.65 16.89 6.64
C PHE A 238 11.25 15.41 6.74
N GLN A 239 10.78 14.97 7.91
CA GLN A 239 10.23 13.62 8.09
C GLN A 239 8.96 13.38 7.26
N GLU A 240 8.10 14.40 7.08
CA GLU A 240 6.95 14.38 6.17
C GLU A 240 7.34 14.12 4.71
N ALA A 241 8.40 14.78 4.23
CA ALA A 241 8.94 14.52 2.90
C ALA A 241 9.48 13.09 2.78
N ILE A 242 10.32 12.64 3.73
CA ILE A 242 10.88 11.28 3.73
C ILE A 242 9.76 10.24 3.69
N TYR A 243 8.77 10.34 4.58
CA TYR A 243 7.68 9.37 4.66
C TYR A 243 6.88 9.29 3.34
N ARG A 244 6.58 10.43 2.71
CA ARG A 244 5.84 10.45 1.43
C ARG A 244 6.64 9.78 0.32
N ILE A 245 7.92 10.11 0.19
CA ILE A 245 8.80 9.56 -0.85
C ILE A 245 9.06 8.07 -0.60
N GLN A 246 9.28 7.68 0.65
CA GLN A 246 9.43 6.27 1.07
C GLN A 246 8.22 5.44 0.64
N ARG A 247 6.99 5.92 0.84
CA ARG A 247 5.79 5.20 0.40
C ARG A 247 5.71 5.03 -1.11
N ILE A 248 6.16 6.02 -1.88
CA ILE A 248 6.22 5.92 -3.34
C ILE A 248 7.25 4.87 -3.74
N PHE A 249 8.45 4.93 -3.14
CA PHE A 249 9.51 3.96 -3.40
C PHE A 249 9.07 2.53 -3.07
N GLU A 250 8.39 2.34 -1.93
CA GLU A 250 7.84 1.05 -1.51
C GLU A 250 6.81 0.50 -2.48
N ALA A 251 5.84 1.31 -2.88
CA ALA A 251 4.78 0.89 -3.81
C ALA A 251 5.36 0.51 -5.18
N THR A 252 6.16 1.39 -5.78
CA THR A 252 6.75 1.17 -7.11
C THR A 252 7.71 0.00 -7.11
N SER A 253 8.53 -0.14 -6.06
CA SER A 253 9.53 -1.22 -5.95
C SER A 253 8.88 -2.57 -5.73
N ALA A 254 7.80 -2.64 -4.95
CA ALA A 254 7.03 -3.87 -4.80
C ALA A 254 6.47 -4.32 -6.15
N GLN A 255 5.80 -3.43 -6.86
CA GLN A 255 5.18 -3.74 -8.15
C GLN A 255 6.23 -4.19 -9.19
N TYR A 256 7.36 -3.47 -9.28
CA TYR A 256 8.47 -3.90 -10.14
C TYR A 256 9.05 -5.26 -9.73
N ALA A 257 9.26 -5.49 -8.44
CA ALA A 257 9.88 -6.72 -7.97
C ALA A 257 8.98 -7.94 -8.27
N ILE A 258 7.68 -7.75 -8.18
CA ILE A 258 6.66 -8.72 -8.58
C ILE A 258 6.75 -9.01 -10.08
N SER A 259 6.71 -7.95 -10.91
CA SER A 259 6.75 -8.07 -12.37
C SER A 259 8.03 -8.75 -12.86
N ALA A 260 9.14 -8.47 -12.20
CA ALA A 260 10.45 -9.02 -12.49
C ALA A 260 10.72 -10.38 -11.82
N GLY A 261 9.72 -11.01 -11.19
CA GLY A 261 9.82 -12.34 -10.58
C GLY A 261 10.83 -12.42 -9.42
N LYS A 262 11.03 -11.32 -8.68
CA LYS A 262 11.92 -11.27 -7.52
C LYS A 262 11.32 -12.04 -6.34
N LYS A 263 12.18 -12.53 -5.45
CA LYS A 263 11.81 -13.25 -4.24
C LYS A 263 11.51 -12.37 -3.04
N ALA A 264 12.06 -11.14 -3.01
CA ALA A 264 11.86 -10.21 -1.90
C ALA A 264 12.18 -8.76 -2.31
N VAL A 265 11.67 -7.81 -1.53
CA VAL A 265 12.10 -6.40 -1.54
C VAL A 265 12.72 -6.04 -0.20
N ILE A 266 13.92 -5.49 -0.23
CA ILE A 266 14.62 -4.96 0.95
C ILE A 266 14.61 -3.43 0.91
N PHE A 267 14.24 -2.81 2.02
CA PHE A 267 14.26 -1.35 2.19
C PHE A 267 15.37 -0.94 3.16
N ASP A 268 16.25 -0.03 2.73
CA ASP A 268 17.14 0.70 3.65
C ASP A 268 16.29 1.73 4.40
N ARG A 269 15.81 1.34 5.59
CA ARG A 269 14.75 1.96 6.40
C ARG A 269 13.33 1.79 5.88
N GLY A 270 12.38 1.72 6.82
CA GLY A 270 10.95 1.71 6.54
C GLY A 270 10.28 3.01 7.00
N THR A 271 8.98 3.13 6.78
CA THR A 271 8.20 4.33 7.15
C THR A 271 8.26 4.64 8.65
N VAL A 272 8.26 3.61 9.51
CA VAL A 272 8.27 3.79 10.98
C VAL A 272 9.61 4.32 11.49
N ASP A 273 10.70 4.25 10.72
CA ASP A 273 11.98 4.88 11.10
C ASP A 273 11.80 6.37 11.39
N ALA A 274 10.91 7.07 10.69
CA ALA A 274 10.62 8.49 10.93
C ALA A 274 10.19 8.77 12.37
N ALA A 275 9.54 7.81 13.05
CA ALA A 275 9.15 7.93 14.45
C ALA A 275 10.36 8.11 15.38
N ALA A 276 11.49 7.45 15.10
CA ALA A 276 12.70 7.57 15.91
C ALA A 276 13.30 8.99 15.88
N TYR A 277 12.98 9.78 14.84
CA TYR A 277 13.43 11.15 14.67
C TYR A 277 12.42 12.21 15.16
N LEU A 278 11.23 11.82 15.60
CA LEU A 278 10.20 12.72 16.13
C LEU A 278 10.19 12.75 17.66
N LYS A 279 9.95 13.93 18.24
CA LYS A 279 9.75 14.08 19.69
C LYS A 279 8.38 13.48 20.05
N GLY A 280 8.37 12.37 20.79
CA GLY A 280 7.15 11.61 21.12
C GLY A 280 7.00 10.29 20.36
N GLU A 281 8.02 9.87 19.61
CA GLU A 281 8.14 8.54 18.97
C GLU A 281 6.88 8.15 18.17
N LEU A 282 6.32 6.95 18.43
CA LEU A 282 5.17 6.41 17.72
C LEU A 282 3.91 7.28 17.86
N THR A 283 3.68 7.90 19.02
CA THR A 283 2.48 8.73 19.26
C THR A 283 2.48 9.97 18.38
N GLU A 284 3.62 10.67 18.31
CA GLU A 284 3.75 11.86 17.43
C GLU A 284 3.77 11.45 15.95
N PHE A 285 4.35 10.30 15.63
CA PHE A 285 4.33 9.72 14.28
C PHE A 285 2.88 9.44 13.81
N GLU A 286 2.08 8.70 14.58
CA GLU A 286 0.69 8.38 14.23
C GLU A 286 -0.15 9.65 14.00
N LYS A 287 0.08 10.68 14.82
CA LYS A 287 -0.55 11.99 14.69
C LYS A 287 -0.09 12.74 13.44
N THR A 288 1.23 12.80 13.21
CA THR A 288 1.85 13.57 12.11
C THR A 288 1.45 12.98 10.74
N PHE A 289 1.53 11.66 10.61
CA PHE A 289 1.29 10.97 9.34
C PHE A 289 -0.14 10.46 9.19
N ASN A 290 -1.00 10.72 10.18
CA ASN A 290 -2.39 10.32 10.22
C ASN A 290 -2.57 8.80 9.93
N THR A 291 -1.74 7.99 10.60
CA THR A 291 -1.69 6.52 10.44
C THR A 291 -1.78 5.83 11.81
N SER A 292 -1.67 4.50 11.85
CA SER A 292 -1.53 3.73 13.09
C SER A 292 -0.33 2.79 13.00
N ARG A 293 0.30 2.50 14.14
CA ARG A 293 1.41 1.54 14.26
C ARG A 293 1.05 0.18 13.65
N THR A 294 -0.19 -0.28 13.87
CA THR A 294 -0.67 -1.55 13.35
C THR A 294 -0.74 -1.55 11.83
N ALA A 295 -1.22 -0.45 11.24
CA ALA A 295 -1.30 -0.31 9.79
C ALA A 295 0.09 -0.18 9.14
N GLU A 296 1.04 0.50 9.79
CA GLU A 296 2.41 0.59 9.29
C GLU A 296 3.17 -0.73 9.43
N TYR A 297 3.04 -1.45 10.55
CA TYR A 297 3.66 -2.75 10.73
C TYR A 297 3.15 -3.77 9.71
N ALA A 298 1.85 -3.75 9.39
CA ALA A 298 1.27 -4.66 8.40
C ALA A 298 1.81 -4.48 6.97
N LYS A 299 2.59 -3.42 6.70
CA LYS A 299 3.23 -3.22 5.39
C LYS A 299 4.48 -4.07 5.19
N TYR A 300 5.04 -4.61 6.27
CA TYR A 300 6.32 -5.31 6.24
C TYR A 300 6.16 -6.73 6.78
N ASP A 301 6.83 -7.67 6.12
CA ASP A 301 6.88 -9.06 6.56
C ASP A 301 7.99 -9.27 7.60
N GLY A 302 8.97 -8.36 7.68
CA GLY A 302 10.06 -8.44 8.64
C GLY A 302 10.85 -7.15 8.79
N VAL A 303 11.47 -7.00 9.97
CA VAL A 303 12.31 -5.84 10.30
C VAL A 303 13.59 -6.34 10.93
N ILE A 304 14.73 -6.02 10.33
CA ILE A 304 16.07 -6.31 10.83
C ILE A 304 16.70 -5.01 11.32
N CYS A 305 16.89 -4.87 12.63
CA CYS A 305 17.47 -3.68 13.25
C CYS A 305 18.91 -3.94 13.66
N LEU A 306 19.85 -3.20 13.06
CA LEU A 306 21.28 -3.35 13.30
C LEU A 306 21.75 -2.45 14.44
N ASP A 307 22.62 -2.98 15.31
CA ASP A 307 23.21 -2.21 16.41
C ASP A 307 24.28 -1.19 15.95
N VAL A 308 24.61 -0.20 16.80
CA VAL A 308 25.76 0.71 16.62
C VAL A 308 27.04 -0.10 16.82
N PRO A 309 28.07 -0.01 15.95
CA PRO A 309 29.36 -0.66 16.19
C PRO A 309 30.05 -0.13 17.47
N PRO A 310 31.08 -0.82 17.99
CA PRO A 310 31.90 -0.28 19.07
C PRO A 310 32.45 1.13 18.78
N ARG A 311 32.70 1.91 19.83
CA ARG A 311 33.04 3.35 19.75
C ARG A 311 34.24 3.65 18.86
N ASP A 312 35.29 2.87 18.97
CA ASP A 312 36.51 2.96 18.17
C ASP A 312 36.21 2.77 16.68
N VAL A 313 35.45 1.72 16.34
CA VAL A 313 34.99 1.45 14.97
C VAL A 313 34.09 2.57 14.45
N TYR A 314 33.14 3.05 15.27
CA TYR A 314 32.25 4.14 14.91
C TYR A 314 33.03 5.42 14.56
N ASN A 315 33.98 5.81 15.41
CA ASN A 315 34.78 7.01 15.23
C ASN A 315 35.67 6.90 13.98
N GLY A 316 36.26 5.74 13.71
CA GLY A 316 37.03 5.49 12.50
C GLY A 316 36.19 5.60 11.21
N GLN A 317 34.98 5.06 11.23
CA GLN A 317 34.07 5.15 10.07
C GLN A 317 33.48 6.56 9.87
N LYS A 318 33.21 7.29 10.96
CA LYS A 318 32.71 8.67 10.88
C LYS A 318 33.73 9.61 10.25
N ALA A 319 35.02 9.44 10.54
CA ALA A 319 36.09 10.24 9.94
C ALA A 319 36.10 10.18 8.40
N ASN A 320 35.58 9.09 7.82
CA ASN A 320 35.54 8.86 6.37
C ASN A 320 34.22 9.32 5.72
N ASN A 321 33.28 9.92 6.46
CA ASN A 321 31.98 10.35 5.92
C ASN A 321 31.57 11.74 6.45
N GLN A 322 31.95 12.78 5.70
CA GLN A 322 31.72 14.20 6.04
C GLN A 322 30.25 14.60 6.15
N ALA A 323 29.30 13.79 5.67
CA ALA A 323 27.88 14.06 5.73
C ALA A 323 27.24 13.73 7.10
N ARG A 324 27.99 13.17 8.06
CA ARG A 324 27.48 12.67 9.34
C ARG A 324 27.91 13.53 10.52
N SER A 325 26.96 14.12 11.24
CA SER A 325 27.25 15.06 12.34
C SER A 325 27.15 14.43 13.73
N GLU A 326 26.45 13.29 13.89
CA GLU A 326 26.08 12.73 15.20
C GLU A 326 27.26 12.15 16.00
N THR A 327 27.31 12.42 17.31
CA THR A 327 28.26 11.78 18.24
C THR A 327 27.93 10.30 18.45
N TYR A 328 28.87 9.54 19.00
CA TYR A 328 28.63 8.13 19.35
C TYR A 328 27.44 7.96 20.29
N GLU A 329 27.32 8.82 21.30
CA GLU A 329 26.21 8.83 22.26
C GLU A 329 24.87 9.11 21.57
N GLN A 330 24.85 10.07 20.62
CA GLN A 330 23.66 10.36 19.83
C GLN A 330 23.27 9.17 18.96
N ALA A 331 24.24 8.44 18.38
CA ALA A 331 23.98 7.22 17.63
C ALA A 331 23.41 6.10 18.53
N CYS A 332 23.91 5.93 19.75
CA CYS A 332 23.33 4.99 20.73
C CYS A 332 21.90 5.38 21.15
N GLN A 333 21.65 6.66 21.43
CA GLN A 333 20.29 7.14 21.74
C GLN A 333 19.33 6.94 20.56
N LEU A 334 19.81 7.12 19.33
CA LEU A 334 19.01 6.86 18.14
C LEU A 334 18.75 5.36 17.96
N ARG A 335 19.73 4.50 18.26
CA ARG A 335 19.57 3.04 18.28
C ARG A 335 18.47 2.62 19.25
N ASP A 336 18.50 3.13 20.48
CA ASP A 336 17.50 2.80 21.50
C ASP A 336 16.09 3.20 21.04
N ARG A 337 15.96 4.39 20.43
CA ARG A 337 14.71 4.85 19.81
C ARG A 337 14.27 3.95 18.65
N MET A 338 15.16 3.58 17.74
CA MET A 338 14.83 2.68 16.62
C MET A 338 14.35 1.31 17.09
N VAL A 339 15.01 0.74 18.11
CA VAL A 339 14.55 -0.51 18.74
C VAL A 339 13.19 -0.30 19.41
N SER A 340 12.99 0.79 20.15
CA SER A 340 11.72 1.13 20.80
C SER A 340 10.54 1.17 19.81
N VAL A 341 10.71 1.83 18.65
CA VAL A 341 9.62 2.02 17.68
C VAL A 341 9.34 0.77 16.84
N TRP A 342 10.28 -0.16 16.70
CA TRP A 342 10.14 -1.36 15.88
C TRP A 342 9.93 -2.66 16.67
N ARG A 343 10.29 -2.73 17.96
CA ARG A 343 10.19 -3.96 18.79
C ARG A 343 8.78 -4.57 18.87
N GLY A 344 7.74 -3.77 18.61
CA GLY A 344 6.36 -4.25 18.57
C GLY A 344 6.01 -4.98 17.28
N HIS A 345 6.87 -4.95 16.26
CA HIS A 345 6.64 -5.66 15.00
C HIS A 345 6.72 -7.17 15.23
N PRO A 346 5.75 -7.98 14.78
CA PRO A 346 5.71 -9.42 15.09
C PRO A 346 6.92 -10.24 14.60
N ASN A 347 7.59 -9.75 13.55
CA ASN A 347 8.79 -10.36 12.97
C ASN A 347 9.99 -9.40 13.09
N PHE A 348 10.19 -8.81 14.27
CA PHE A 348 11.34 -7.96 14.57
C PHE A 348 12.57 -8.81 14.94
N VAL A 349 13.72 -8.50 14.34
CA VAL A 349 15.00 -9.13 14.62
C VAL A 349 16.03 -8.04 14.94
N PHE A 350 16.61 -8.06 16.13
CA PHE A 350 17.73 -7.21 16.49
C PHE A 350 19.05 -7.94 16.25
N VAL A 351 19.98 -7.31 15.54
CA VAL A 351 21.29 -7.90 15.21
C VAL A 351 22.40 -7.13 15.95
N PRO A 352 22.99 -7.73 17.00
CA PRO A 352 24.13 -7.15 17.70
C PRO A 352 25.40 -7.19 16.83
N ASN A 353 26.48 -6.55 17.26
CA ASN A 353 27.72 -6.55 16.49
C ASN A 353 28.47 -7.90 16.44
N GLY A 354 28.16 -8.82 17.35
CA GLY A 354 28.93 -10.06 17.50
C GLY A 354 30.40 -9.80 17.80
N SER A 355 31.27 -10.69 17.33
CA SER A 355 32.73 -10.60 17.41
C SER A 355 33.35 -9.74 16.31
N GLY A 356 32.57 -9.27 15.33
CA GLY A 356 33.07 -8.49 14.21
C GLY A 356 32.09 -8.40 13.03
N TRP A 357 32.51 -7.71 11.97
CA TRP A 357 31.66 -7.44 10.81
C TRP A 357 31.19 -8.69 10.08
N GLU A 358 32.04 -9.71 9.90
CA GLU A 358 31.67 -10.94 9.19
C GLU A 358 30.63 -11.76 9.96
N GLU A 359 30.74 -11.84 11.29
CA GLU A 359 29.71 -12.49 12.10
C GLU A 359 28.40 -11.70 12.02
N LYS A 360 28.46 -10.37 12.17
CA LYS A 360 27.29 -9.50 12.02
C LYS A 360 26.62 -9.72 10.67
N LYS A 361 27.39 -9.69 9.57
CA LYS A 361 26.90 -9.92 8.20
C LYS A 361 26.21 -11.27 8.05
N ARG A 362 26.79 -12.33 8.62
CA ARG A 362 26.17 -13.67 8.64
C ARG A 362 24.83 -13.66 9.39
N LEU A 363 24.77 -13.05 10.58
CA LEU A 363 23.52 -12.94 11.35
C LEU A 363 22.42 -12.16 10.59
N ILE A 364 22.80 -11.11 9.85
CA ILE A 364 21.85 -10.36 9.00
C ILE A 364 21.36 -11.25 7.85
N ALA A 365 22.24 -11.99 7.18
CA ALA A 365 21.89 -12.89 6.09
C ALA A 365 20.97 -14.04 6.57
N ASP A 366 21.28 -14.65 7.71
CA ASP A 366 20.45 -15.70 8.32
C ASP A 366 19.05 -15.16 8.67
N ALA A 367 18.96 -13.95 9.25
CA ALA A 367 17.69 -13.30 9.53
C ALA A 367 16.90 -12.98 8.26
N LEU A 368 17.58 -12.53 7.20
CA LEU A 368 16.98 -12.23 5.90
C LEU A 368 16.38 -13.48 5.27
N GLU A 369 17.13 -14.58 5.16
CA GLU A 369 16.63 -15.83 4.56
C GLU A 369 15.43 -16.39 5.32
N ASN A 370 15.48 -16.37 6.66
CA ASN A 370 14.37 -16.79 7.52
C ASN A 370 13.10 -15.95 7.35
N LEU A 371 13.22 -14.69 6.93
CA LEU A 371 12.08 -13.82 6.65
C LEU A 371 11.54 -14.03 5.23
N ILE A 372 12.43 -14.23 4.25
CA ILE A 372 12.06 -14.53 2.86
C ILE A 372 11.35 -15.89 2.74
N SER A 373 11.77 -16.89 3.51
CA SER A 373 11.18 -18.23 3.47
C SER A 373 9.79 -18.34 4.11
N ARG A 374 9.35 -17.31 4.85
CA ARG A 374 8.01 -17.28 5.44
C ARG A 374 7.00 -16.95 4.34
N LYS A 375 5.81 -17.57 4.40
CA LYS A 375 4.70 -17.11 3.56
C LYS A 375 4.44 -15.63 3.91
N PRO A 376 4.35 -14.75 2.89
CA PRO A 376 3.97 -13.35 3.11
C PRO A 376 2.64 -13.26 3.85
N ARG A 377 2.48 -12.23 4.68
CA ARG A 377 1.28 -12.06 5.52
C ARG A 377 0.06 -11.52 4.81
#